data_AF-A0A930JJM5-F1
#
_entry.id   AF-A0A930JJM5-F1
#
_cell.length_a   1.000
_cell.length_b   1.000
_cell.length_c   1.000
_cell.angle_alpha   90.00
_cell.angle_beta   90.00
_cell.angle_gamma   90.00
#
_symmetry.space_group_name_H-M   'P 1'
#
loop_
_entity.id
_entity.type
_entity.pdbx_description
1 polymer ?
#
loop_
_entity_poly.entity_id
_entity_poly.type
_entity_poly.pdbx_seq_one_letter_code
_entity_poly.pdbx_strand_id
1 'polypeptide(L)'
;MIVGGVNIFVTNPLPINTKIVNRLVEHYASEESVEVPAEELLEVLKYVGDIDNTDFDSSKFSYCISALREKRPTVKCRLIVRIDRNISRGTGTLLSPTDRKLGDKFNNDIVLTLYRVLGDVEKGWYGHLLWIPNIKFPDNTCFYNTTD
;
A
#
# COMPACT_ATOMS: atom_id res chain seq x y z
N MET A 1 3.53 -7.36 15.42
CA MET A 1 2.28 -8.09 15.11
C MET A 1 1.54 -7.33 14.02
N ILE A 2 0.98 -8.02 13.02
CA ILE A 2 0.13 -7.42 11.98
C ILE A 2 -1.28 -7.98 12.15
N VAL A 3 -2.26 -7.09 12.27
CA VAL A 3 -3.68 -7.46 12.46
C VAL A 3 -4.45 -7.15 11.18
N GLY A 4 -5.22 -8.13 10.71
CA GLY A 4 -6.10 -8.02 9.56
C GLY A 4 -7.21 -7.00 9.76
N GLY A 5 -7.76 -6.48 8.66
CA GLY A 5 -8.80 -5.46 8.69
C GLY A 5 -8.31 -4.05 9.03
N VAL A 6 -7.03 -3.88 9.36
CA VAL A 6 -6.42 -2.58 9.68
C VAL A 6 -5.67 -2.03 8.47
N ASN A 7 -5.86 -0.75 8.19
CA ASN A 7 -5.10 -0.02 7.17
C ASN A 7 -3.76 0.41 7.76
N ILE A 8 -2.67 -0.04 7.14
CA ILE A 8 -1.30 0.31 7.52
C ILE A 8 -0.72 1.13 6.37
N PHE A 9 -0.29 2.35 6.65
CA PHE A 9 0.26 3.27 5.65
C PHE A 9 1.55 3.88 6.15
N VAL A 10 2.39 4.29 5.21
CA VAL A 10 3.68 4.90 5.52
C VAL A 10 3.57 6.37 5.91
N THR A 11 4.29 6.79 6.95
CA THR A 11 4.36 8.20 7.40
C THR A 11 5.59 8.93 6.85
N ASN A 12 6.68 8.19 6.58
CA ASN A 12 7.91 8.67 5.96
C ASN A 12 8.22 7.90 4.65
N PRO A 13 7.44 8.12 3.57
CA PRO A 13 7.56 7.35 2.34
C PRO A 13 8.93 7.54 1.68
N LEU A 14 9.44 6.46 1.09
CA LEU A 14 10.61 6.50 0.21
C LEU A 14 10.40 7.53 -0.92
N PRO A 15 11.22 8.59 -1.02
CA PRO A 15 11.10 9.63 -2.06
C PRO A 15 11.71 9.19 -3.40
N ILE A 16 12.12 7.93 -3.51
CA ILE A 16 12.85 7.38 -4.64
C ILE A 16 11.97 6.39 -5.41
N ASN A 17 12.41 5.98 -6.60
CA ASN A 17 11.75 4.98 -7.46
C ASN A 17 10.42 5.38 -8.12
N THR A 18 9.98 6.64 -8.07
CA THR A 18 8.71 7.08 -8.70
C THR A 18 8.57 6.66 -10.16
N LYS A 19 9.65 6.74 -10.96
CA LYS A 19 9.66 6.29 -12.37
C LYS A 19 9.48 4.78 -12.52
N ILE A 20 10.00 3.98 -11.58
CA ILE A 20 9.84 2.53 -11.60
C ILE A 20 8.39 2.19 -11.24
N VAL A 21 7.89 2.76 -10.14
CA VAL A 21 6.51 2.51 -9.69
C VAL A 21 5.49 2.99 -10.72
N ASN A 22 5.67 4.15 -11.35
CA ASN A 22 4.79 4.61 -12.44
C ASN A 22 4.64 3.54 -13.54
N ARG A 23 5.74 2.94 -14.00
CA ARG A 23 5.70 1.91 -15.04
C ARG A 23 4.97 0.65 -14.61
N LEU A 24 4.96 0.34 -13.32
CA LEU A 24 4.29 -0.84 -12.78
C LEU A 24 2.79 -0.64 -12.60
N VAL A 25 2.34 0.58 -12.24
CA VAL A 25 0.97 0.75 -11.72
C VAL A 25 0.15 1.86 -12.35
N GLU A 26 0.75 2.80 -13.08
CA GLU A 26 0.02 3.99 -13.58
C GLU A 26 -1.13 3.62 -14.54
N HIS A 27 -0.97 2.56 -15.33
CA HIS A 27 -2.02 2.08 -16.24
C HIS A 27 -3.26 1.55 -15.52
N TYR A 28 -3.19 1.24 -14.22
CA TYR A 28 -4.37 0.87 -13.42
C TYR A 28 -5.13 2.08 -12.87
N ALA A 29 -4.64 3.31 -13.06
CA ALA A 29 -5.25 4.51 -12.48
C ALA A 29 -6.63 4.86 -13.06
N SER A 30 -7.01 4.30 -14.22
CA SER A 30 -8.35 4.43 -14.81
C SER A 30 -9.41 3.58 -14.13
N GLU A 31 -8.98 2.56 -13.37
CA GLU A 31 -9.88 1.59 -12.75
C GLU A 31 -10.23 1.98 -11.30
N GLU A 32 -11.45 1.67 -10.88
CA GLU A 32 -11.84 1.86 -9.47
C GLU A 32 -10.95 0.98 -8.56
N SER A 33 -10.79 -0.29 -8.93
CA SER A 33 -9.85 -1.25 -8.35
C SER A 33 -9.63 -2.41 -9.33
N VAL A 34 -8.49 -3.09 -9.23
CA VAL A 34 -8.21 -4.29 -10.04
C VAL A 34 -7.78 -5.46 -9.16
N GLU A 35 -8.18 -6.66 -9.54
CA GLU A 35 -7.60 -7.89 -9.00
C GLU A 35 -6.34 -8.21 -9.80
N VAL A 36 -5.25 -8.53 -9.12
CA VAL A 36 -3.93 -8.77 -9.72
C VAL A 36 -3.28 -10.02 -9.12
N PRO A 37 -2.31 -10.66 -9.81
CA PRO A 37 -1.46 -11.69 -9.22
C PRO A 37 -0.73 -11.18 -7.97
N ALA A 38 -0.36 -12.08 -7.07
CA ALA A 38 0.37 -11.70 -5.85
C ALA A 38 1.74 -11.11 -6.19
N GLU A 39 2.35 -11.61 -7.26
CA GLU A 39 3.62 -11.18 -7.81
C GLU A 39 3.64 -9.69 -8.15
N GLU A 40 2.52 -9.12 -8.59
CA GLU A 40 2.39 -7.68 -8.86
C GLU A 40 2.52 -6.85 -7.57
N LEU A 41 1.83 -7.26 -6.49
CA LEU A 41 1.96 -6.58 -5.19
C LEU A 41 3.39 -6.73 -4.64
N LEU A 42 3.97 -7.92 -4.75
CA LEU A 42 5.34 -8.20 -4.29
C LEU A 42 6.35 -7.35 -5.06
N GLU A 43 6.18 -7.18 -6.37
CA GLU A 43 7.07 -6.35 -7.19
C GLU A 43 6.97 -4.87 -6.81
N VAL A 44 5.75 -4.35 -6.62
CA VAL A 44 5.55 -2.97 -6.15
C VAL A 44 6.22 -2.74 -4.79
N LEU A 45 6.03 -3.66 -3.83
CA LEU A 45 6.56 -3.55 -2.47
C LEU A 45 8.10 -3.50 -2.42
N LYS A 46 8.82 -3.92 -3.48
CA LYS A 46 10.28 -3.73 -3.56
C LYS A 46 10.69 -2.26 -3.72
N TYR A 47 9.79 -1.43 -4.22
CA TYR A 47 10.10 -0.04 -4.63
C TYR A 47 9.39 1.02 -3.80
N VAL A 48 8.45 0.63 -2.94
CA VAL A 48 7.72 1.51 -2.02
C VAL A 48 7.91 1.05 -0.58
N GLY A 49 7.75 1.94 0.38
CA GLY A 49 7.91 1.63 1.80
C GLY A 49 8.29 2.85 2.62
N ASP A 50 8.60 2.60 3.88
CA ASP A 50 9.15 3.59 4.81
C ASP A 50 10.67 3.67 4.69
N ILE A 51 11.24 4.88 4.76
CA ILE A 51 12.70 5.06 4.74
C ILE A 51 13.37 4.31 5.90
N ASP A 52 12.72 4.28 7.05
CA ASP A 52 13.27 3.76 8.30
C ASP A 52 12.67 2.38 8.67
N ASN A 53 11.78 1.82 7.83
CA ASN A 53 11.02 0.59 8.10
C ASN A 53 10.31 0.57 9.46
N THR A 54 9.87 1.75 9.93
CA THR A 54 9.23 1.91 11.24
C THR A 54 7.74 1.56 11.18
N ASP A 55 6.99 2.29 10.37
CA ASP A 55 5.53 2.19 10.29
C ASP A 55 5.07 1.26 9.14
N PHE A 56 5.93 1.05 8.13
CA PHE A 56 5.61 0.26 6.94
C PHE A 56 6.83 -0.57 6.50
N ASP A 57 6.80 -1.86 6.83
CA ASP A 57 7.87 -2.82 6.50
C ASP A 57 7.46 -3.68 5.30
N SER A 58 7.89 -3.25 4.11
CA SER A 58 7.56 -3.90 2.85
C SER A 58 8.04 -5.35 2.78
N SER A 59 9.16 -5.68 3.44
CA SER A 59 9.68 -7.04 3.49
C SER A 59 8.77 -7.94 4.34
N LYS A 60 8.37 -7.49 5.54
CA LYS A 60 7.41 -8.22 6.37
C LYS A 60 6.08 -8.42 5.65
N PHE A 61 5.57 -7.40 4.96
CA PHE A 61 4.33 -7.53 4.20
C PHE A 61 4.46 -8.52 3.04
N SER A 62 5.60 -8.51 2.33
CA SER A 62 5.88 -9.47 1.26
C SER A 62 5.84 -10.92 1.78
N TYR A 63 6.45 -11.19 2.94
CA TYR A 63 6.34 -12.51 3.57
C TYR A 63 4.91 -12.88 3.96
N CYS A 64 4.14 -11.93 4.52
CA CYS A 64 2.75 -12.16 4.89
C CYS A 64 1.87 -12.47 3.67
N ILE A 65 2.07 -11.76 2.55
CA ILE A 65 1.37 -12.00 1.28
C ILE A 65 1.65 -13.42 0.80
N SER A 66 2.93 -13.80 0.68
CA SER A 66 3.33 -15.13 0.20
C SER A 66 2.78 -16.25 1.10
N ALA A 67 2.95 -16.14 2.42
CA ALA A 67 2.46 -17.15 3.37
C ALA A 67 0.94 -17.27 3.38
N LEU A 68 0.22 -16.14 3.25
CA LEU A 68 -1.24 -16.16 3.21
C LEU A 68 -1.76 -16.78 1.91
N ARG A 69 -1.13 -16.47 0.77
CA ARG A 69 -1.50 -17.02 -0.54
C ARG A 69 -1.21 -18.52 -0.64
N GLU A 70 -0.13 -18.99 -0.02
CA GLU A 70 0.17 -20.42 0.09
C GLU A 70 -0.89 -21.16 0.93
N LYS A 71 -1.23 -20.63 2.11
CA LYS A 71 -2.19 -21.26 3.03
C LYS A 71 -3.64 -21.12 2.60
N ARG A 72 -3.98 -20.03 1.90
CA ARG A 72 -5.33 -19.68 1.46
C ARG A 72 -5.30 -19.20 0.00
N PRO A 73 -5.20 -20.11 -0.98
CA PRO A 73 -5.11 -19.76 -2.41
C PRO A 73 -6.29 -18.94 -2.96
N THR A 74 -7.43 -18.94 -2.25
CA THR A 74 -8.62 -18.16 -2.58
C THR A 74 -8.55 -16.68 -2.19
N VAL A 75 -7.59 -16.28 -1.32
CA VAL A 75 -7.41 -14.86 -0.93
C VAL A 75 -6.89 -14.08 -2.11
N LYS A 76 -7.64 -13.10 -2.59
CA LYS A 76 -7.24 -12.31 -3.76
C LYS A 76 -6.31 -11.18 -3.39
N CYS A 77 -5.55 -10.71 -4.37
CA CYS A 77 -4.75 -9.49 -4.25
C CYS A 77 -5.43 -8.39 -5.06
N ARG A 78 -5.69 -7.25 -4.41
CA ARG A 78 -6.41 -6.12 -4.98
C ARG A 78 -5.49 -4.91 -4.98
N LEU A 79 -5.43 -4.22 -6.11
CA LEU A 79 -4.68 -2.98 -6.27
C LEU A 79 -5.64 -1.82 -6.52
N ILE A 80 -5.44 -0.72 -5.79
CA ILE A 80 -6.16 0.55 -5.97
C ILE A 80 -5.10 1.62 -6.25
N VAL A 81 -5.18 2.27 -7.41
CA VAL A 81 -4.20 3.29 -7.81
C VAL A 81 -4.89 4.62 -7.94
N ARG A 82 -4.33 5.65 -7.28
CA ARG A 82 -4.78 7.04 -7.41
C ARG A 82 -3.61 7.93 -7.70
N ILE A 83 -3.74 8.73 -8.76
CA ILE A 83 -2.73 9.70 -9.15
C ILE A 83 -3.14 11.12 -8.75
N ASP A 84 -2.18 12.04 -8.88
CA ASP A 84 -2.36 13.48 -8.73
C ASP A 84 -3.00 13.91 -7.40
N ARG A 85 -2.65 13.18 -6.34
CA ARG A 85 -3.16 13.40 -4.99
C ARG A 85 -2.48 14.62 -4.36
N ASN A 86 -3.27 15.66 -4.11
CA ASN A 86 -2.78 16.90 -3.49
C ASN A 86 -3.07 16.95 -1.97
N ILE A 87 -2.42 16.09 -1.20
CA ILE A 87 -2.63 15.92 0.26
C ILE A 87 -1.43 16.40 1.07
N SER A 88 -1.63 16.73 2.34
CA SER A 88 -0.55 17.13 3.26
C SER A 88 0.03 15.95 4.04
N ARG A 89 1.31 16.05 4.43
CA ARG A 89 1.96 15.10 5.34
C ARG A 89 1.45 15.30 6.76
N GLY A 90 1.47 14.24 7.58
CA GLY A 90 1.26 14.34 9.03
C GLY A 90 -0.19 14.61 9.47
N THR A 91 -1.18 14.36 8.61
CA THR A 91 -2.62 14.57 8.92
C THR A 91 -3.26 13.42 9.71
N GLY A 92 -2.52 12.35 9.99
CA GLY A 92 -3.02 11.15 10.69
C GLY A 92 -3.85 10.20 9.83
N THR A 93 -4.13 10.53 8.57
CA THR A 93 -4.79 9.61 7.62
C THR A 93 -4.28 9.83 6.20
N LEU A 94 -4.03 8.73 5.48
CA LEU A 94 -3.70 8.78 4.06
C LEU A 94 -4.95 8.70 3.18
N LEU A 95 -5.80 7.69 3.45
CA LEU A 95 -6.91 7.35 2.57
C LEU A 95 -8.01 8.40 2.60
N SER A 96 -8.52 8.75 1.43
CA SER A 96 -9.79 9.47 1.31
C SER A 96 -10.94 8.63 1.91
N PRO A 97 -12.03 9.26 2.38
CA PRO A 97 -13.20 8.51 2.83
C PRO A 97 -13.76 7.56 1.76
N THR A 98 -13.68 7.94 0.49
CA THR A 98 -14.14 7.12 -0.64
C THR A 98 -13.26 5.88 -0.82
N ASP A 99 -11.94 6.03 -0.84
CA ASP A 99 -11.03 4.89 -1.04
C ASP A 99 -10.99 3.97 0.18
N ARG A 100 -11.15 4.52 1.39
CA ARG A 100 -11.32 3.71 2.61
C ARG A 100 -12.57 2.83 2.50
N LYS A 101 -13.71 3.42 2.16
CA LYS A 101 -14.97 2.67 1.94
C LYS A 101 -14.85 1.65 0.82
N LEU A 102 -14.10 1.96 -0.24
CA LEU A 102 -13.85 1.02 -1.33
C LEU A 102 -13.04 -0.18 -0.83
N GLY A 103 -11.92 0.05 -0.13
CA GLY A 103 -11.10 -1.02 0.46
C GLY A 103 -11.88 -1.87 1.47
N ASP A 104 -12.83 -1.27 2.19
CA ASP A 104 -13.69 -1.98 3.15
C ASP A 104 -14.68 -2.94 2.49
N LYS A 105 -14.95 -2.81 1.17
CA LYS A 105 -15.73 -3.81 0.42
C LYS A 105 -14.97 -5.12 0.17
N PHE A 106 -13.63 -5.10 0.30
CA PHE A 106 -12.75 -6.23 -0.03
C PHE A 106 -12.14 -6.85 1.23
N ASN A 107 -12.98 -7.12 2.23
CA ASN A 107 -12.54 -7.61 3.54
C ASN A 107 -11.87 -8.99 3.55
N ASN A 108 -12.02 -9.78 2.48
CA ASN A 108 -11.37 -11.09 2.32
C ASN A 108 -10.10 -11.04 1.45
N ASP A 109 -9.74 -9.87 0.93
CA ASP A 109 -8.61 -9.68 0.02
C ASP A 109 -7.44 -8.99 0.72
N ILE A 110 -6.25 -9.17 0.17
CA ILE A 110 -5.12 -8.28 0.45
C ILE A 110 -5.29 -7.05 -0.43
N VAL A 111 -5.48 -5.88 0.17
CA VAL A 111 -5.70 -4.62 -0.55
C VAL A 111 -4.45 -3.75 -0.43
N LEU A 112 -3.79 -3.48 -1.56
CA LEU A 112 -2.74 -2.46 -1.67
C LEU A 112 -3.34 -1.23 -2.36
N THR A 113 -3.33 -0.10 -1.66
CA THR A 113 -3.70 1.22 -2.21
C THR A 113 -2.44 2.05 -2.38
N LEU A 114 -2.24 2.60 -3.58
CA LEU A 114 -1.11 3.46 -3.92
C LEU A 114 -1.61 4.85 -4.29
N TYR A 115 -1.10 5.85 -3.59
CA TYR A 115 -1.33 7.25 -3.92
C TYR A 115 -0.07 7.86 -4.50
N ARG A 116 -0.12 8.35 -5.75
CA ARG A 116 0.90 9.27 -6.26
C ARG A 116 0.54 10.67 -5.80
N VAL A 117 1.33 11.22 -4.90
CA VAL A 117 1.14 12.57 -4.40
C VAL A 117 1.99 13.57 -5.19
N LEU A 118 1.51 14.81 -5.27
CA LEU A 118 2.20 15.88 -6.00
C LEU A 118 3.54 16.27 -5.35
N GLY A 119 3.68 16.05 -4.04
CA GLY A 119 4.92 16.26 -3.31
C GLY A 119 5.24 17.73 -3.01
N ASP A 120 4.23 18.58 -2.89
CA ASP A 120 4.38 20.00 -2.55
C ASP A 120 5.11 20.23 -1.21
N VAL A 121 6.14 21.10 -1.22
CA VAL A 121 6.94 21.45 -0.04
C VAL A 121 6.10 22.20 1.00
N GLU A 122 5.15 23.03 0.59
CA GLU A 122 4.23 23.73 1.51
C GLU A 122 3.35 22.75 2.30
N LYS A 123 3.19 21.54 1.76
CA LYS A 123 2.43 20.43 2.36
C LYS A 123 3.30 19.44 3.14
N GLY A 124 4.58 19.77 3.35
CA GLY A 124 5.52 18.98 4.15
C GLY A 124 6.19 17.83 3.39
N TRP A 125 6.17 17.86 2.05
CA TRP A 125 6.83 16.88 1.19
C TRP A 125 8.15 17.41 0.61
N TYR A 126 8.68 16.70 -0.39
CA TYR A 126 10.06 16.85 -0.86
C TYR A 126 10.23 17.62 -2.19
N GLY A 127 9.16 18.25 -2.69
CA GLY A 127 9.16 19.01 -3.94
C GLY A 127 9.09 18.17 -5.22
N HIS A 128 8.74 16.89 -5.12
CA HIS A 128 8.64 15.99 -6.27
C HIS A 128 7.61 14.89 -6.06
N LEU A 129 7.11 14.31 -7.15
CA LEU A 129 6.15 13.20 -7.12
C LEU A 129 6.71 11.99 -6.36
N LEU A 130 5.89 11.42 -5.48
CA LEU A 130 6.21 10.21 -4.74
C LEU A 130 4.99 9.30 -4.59
N TRP A 131 5.24 8.01 -4.40
CA TRP A 131 4.20 7.00 -4.18
C TRP A 131 4.11 6.63 -2.71
N ILE A 132 2.90 6.69 -2.17
CA ILE A 132 2.61 6.37 -0.78
C ILE A 132 1.75 5.11 -0.73
N PRO A 133 2.27 3.97 -0.23
CA PRO A 133 1.51 2.76 -0.05
C PRO A 133 0.66 2.77 1.22
N ASN A 134 -0.49 2.12 1.12
CA ASN A 134 -1.32 1.64 2.22
C ASN A 134 -1.69 0.18 1.96
N ILE A 135 -1.47 -0.70 2.91
CA ILE A 135 -1.86 -2.11 2.83
C ILE A 135 -2.90 -2.44 3.90
N LYS A 136 -3.89 -3.26 3.52
CA LYS A 136 -4.88 -3.87 4.42
C LYS A 136 -4.92 -5.36 4.13
N PHE A 137 -4.63 -6.17 5.14
CA PHE A 137 -4.78 -7.63 5.05
C PHE A 137 -6.24 -8.03 5.32
N PRO A 138 -6.69 -9.22 4.88
CA PRO A 138 -8.04 -9.69 5.11
C PRO A 138 -8.42 -9.65 6.59
N ASP A 139 -9.69 -9.42 6.88
CA ASP A 139 -10.25 -9.51 8.21
C ASP A 139 -9.97 -10.90 8.82
N ASN A 140 -9.90 -10.97 10.15
CA ASN A 140 -9.63 -12.22 10.87
C ASN A 140 -8.29 -12.90 10.48
N THR A 141 -7.32 -12.11 10.01
CA THR A 141 -5.91 -12.54 9.89
C THR A 141 -5.07 -11.92 11.00
N CYS A 142 -4.08 -12.65 11.48
CA CYS A 142 -3.09 -12.14 12.43
C CYS A 142 -1.75 -12.77 12.12
N PHE A 143 -0.73 -11.95 11.95
CA PHE A 143 0.64 -12.39 11.73
C PHE A 143 1.50 -12.02 12.93
N TYR A 144 2.11 -13.03 13.52
CA TYR A 144 3.08 -12.86 14.59
C TYR A 144 4.47 -12.83 13.98
N ASN A 145 5.25 -11.83 14.39
CA ASN A 145 6.67 -11.84 14.12
C ASN A 145 7.34 -12.52 15.33
N THR A 146 8.12 -13.56 15.09
CA THR A 146 8.83 -14.32 16.13
C THR A 146 10.27 -13.84 16.33
N THR A 147 10.63 -12.68 15.79
CA THR A 147 11.90 -12.03 16.14
C THR A 147 11.69 -11.21 17.41
N ASP A 148 12.21 -11.76 18.50
CA ASP A 148 12.70 -11.02 19.67
C ASP A 148 14.01 -10.29 19.32
#